data_AF-A0A838N1C2-F1
#
_entry.id   AF-A0A838N1C2-F1
#
_cell.length_a   1.000
_cell.length_b   1.000
_cell.length_c   1.000
_cell.angle_alpha   90.00
_cell.angle_beta   90.00
_cell.angle_gamma   90.00
#
_symmetry.space_group_name_H-M   'P 1'
#
loop_
_entity.id
_entity.type
_entity.pdbx_description
1 polymer ?
#
loop_
_entity_poly.entity_id
_entity_poly.type
_entity_poly.pdbx_seq_one_letter_code
_entity_poly.pdbx_strand_id
1 'polypeptide(L)'
;MGLFKSKDERRIEREMKIKAGMRAIERSVRQQEKFADDFIKNARRAKQIGDEGQYQFIRNALKKTAAVKKMLERQLLAIKNAMLIQQQAAASQQFAESMNLMAGEIGRTFGEMDLTKTQAQWERAVGQASSMEERMEIFLDSMEQSALSGSSSSTGEELVTDDEIDRLIQADVLAAEKAELGKLDELESEIARELGAAKQKD
;
A
#
# COMPACT_ATOMS: atom_id res chain seq x y z
N MET A 1 20.38 -33.99 -2.69
CA MET A 1 19.71 -32.73 -2.33
C MET A 1 18.91 -32.98 -1.07
N GLY A 2 19.22 -32.29 0.03
CA GLY A 2 18.61 -32.54 1.34
C GLY A 2 17.13 -32.20 1.35
N LEU A 3 16.31 -33.06 1.96
CA LEU A 3 14.84 -32.98 2.01
C LEU A 3 14.28 -31.78 2.80
N PHE A 4 15.14 -30.92 3.39
CA PHE A 4 14.73 -29.83 4.27
C PHE A 4 15.49 -28.55 3.97
N LYS A 5 14.74 -27.46 3.70
CA LYS A 5 15.29 -26.09 3.54
C LYS A 5 15.88 -25.58 4.86
N SER A 6 17.00 -24.86 4.78
CA SER A 6 17.64 -24.22 5.94
C SER A 6 16.77 -23.11 6.54
N LYS A 7 17.04 -22.70 7.79
CA LYS A 7 16.32 -21.57 8.43
C LYS A 7 16.45 -20.28 7.60
N ASP A 8 17.62 -20.03 7.03
CA ASP A 8 17.89 -18.85 6.22
C ASP A 8 17.18 -18.90 4.87
N GLU A 9 17.15 -20.07 4.21
CA GLU A 9 16.40 -20.27 2.97
C GLU A 9 14.91 -20.02 3.18
N ARG A 10 14.33 -20.51 4.28
CA ARG A 10 12.92 -20.25 4.63
C ARG A 10 12.67 -18.78 4.92
N ARG A 11 13.61 -18.08 5.57
CA ARG A 11 13.49 -16.63 5.83
C ARG A 11 13.46 -15.83 4.53
N ILE A 12 14.39 -16.11 3.61
CA ILE A 12 14.49 -15.43 2.31
C ILE A 12 13.24 -15.70 1.46
N GLU A 13 12.77 -16.94 1.40
CA GLU A 13 11.57 -17.30 0.65
C GLU A 13 10.32 -16.57 1.17
N ARG A 14 10.16 -16.50 2.50
CA ARG A 14 9.07 -15.74 3.14
C ARG A 14 9.14 -14.26 2.79
N GLU A 15 10.31 -13.65 2.90
CA GLU A 15 10.50 -12.24 2.54
C GLU A 15 10.18 -11.97 1.07
N MET A 16 10.56 -12.89 0.17
CA MET A 16 10.22 -12.80 -1.25
C MET A 16 8.71 -12.92 -1.50
N LYS A 17 8.02 -13.84 -0.80
CA LYS A 17 6.55 -13.97 -0.89
C LYS A 17 5.83 -12.71 -0.41
N ILE A 18 6.25 -12.14 0.72
CA ILE A 18 5.69 -10.89 1.25
C ILE A 18 5.88 -9.75 0.24
N LYS A 19 7.10 -9.60 -0.31
CA LYS A 19 7.39 -8.61 -1.36
C LYS A 19 6.55 -8.83 -2.61
N ALA A 20 6.31 -10.08 -3.01
CA ALA A 20 5.45 -10.40 -4.15
C ALA A 20 3.98 -10.03 -3.87
N GLY A 21 3.47 -10.32 -2.67
CA GLY A 21 2.13 -9.93 -2.22
C GLY A 21 1.94 -8.41 -2.19
N MET A 22 2.91 -7.68 -1.64
CA MET A 22 2.90 -6.21 -1.66
C MET A 22 2.83 -5.65 -3.08
N ARG A 23 3.66 -6.17 -4.00
CA ARG A 23 3.63 -5.77 -5.41
C ARG A 23 2.29 -6.10 -6.07
N ALA A 24 1.64 -7.19 -5.70
CA ALA A 24 0.31 -7.54 -6.20
C ALA A 24 -0.74 -6.53 -5.71
N ILE A 25 -0.72 -6.17 -4.43
CA ILE A 25 -1.60 -5.14 -3.86
C ILE A 25 -1.36 -3.79 -4.55
N GLU A 26 -0.11 -3.37 -4.73
CA GLU A 26 0.24 -2.13 -5.44
C GLU A 26 -0.28 -2.10 -6.88
N ARG A 27 -0.18 -3.23 -7.61
CA ARG A 27 -0.77 -3.35 -8.95
C ARG A 27 -2.30 -3.24 -8.90
N SER A 28 -2.94 -3.88 -7.93
CA SER A 28 -4.39 -3.81 -7.74
C SER A 28 -4.85 -2.38 -7.43
N VAL A 29 -4.13 -1.64 -6.58
CA VAL A 29 -4.41 -0.21 -6.30
C VAL A 29 -4.38 0.61 -7.59
N ARG A 30 -3.31 0.47 -8.39
CA ARG A 30 -3.20 1.16 -9.69
C ARG A 30 -4.31 0.75 -10.66
N GLN A 31 -4.77 -0.49 -10.60
CA GLN A 31 -5.88 -0.95 -11.43
C GLN A 31 -7.21 -0.32 -10.99
N GLN A 32 -7.45 -0.18 -9.68
CA GLN A 32 -8.62 0.53 -9.17
C GLN A 32 -8.62 2.02 -9.54
N GLU A 33 -7.43 2.66 -9.59
CA GLU A 33 -7.30 4.04 -10.08
C GLU A 33 -7.75 4.17 -11.53
N LYS A 34 -7.29 3.28 -12.42
CA LYS A 34 -7.74 3.27 -13.82
C LYS A 34 -9.25 3.08 -13.94
N PHE A 35 -9.82 2.16 -13.16
CA PHE A 35 -11.27 1.97 -13.15
C PHE A 35 -12.01 3.22 -12.65
N ALA A 36 -11.47 3.89 -11.63
CA ALA A 36 -12.05 5.14 -11.14
C ALA A 36 -12.05 6.22 -12.24
N ASP A 37 -10.93 6.40 -12.96
CA ASP A 37 -10.84 7.36 -14.07
C ASP A 37 -11.86 7.07 -15.17
N ASP A 38 -12.03 5.80 -15.53
CA ASP A 38 -13.00 5.40 -16.56
C ASP A 38 -14.44 5.58 -16.09
N PHE A 39 -14.75 5.29 -14.82
CA PHE A 39 -16.05 5.60 -14.24
C PHE A 39 -16.32 7.10 -14.21
N ILE A 40 -15.33 7.95 -13.88
CA ILE A 40 -15.51 9.41 -13.88
C ILE A 40 -15.82 9.92 -15.30
N LYS A 41 -15.10 9.45 -16.32
CA LYS A 41 -15.39 9.80 -17.73
C LYS A 41 -16.80 9.39 -18.12
N ASN A 42 -17.23 8.18 -17.76
CA ASN A 42 -18.56 7.68 -18.06
C ASN A 42 -19.66 8.46 -17.31
N ALA A 43 -19.42 8.84 -16.04
CA ALA A 43 -20.35 9.65 -15.25
C ALA A 43 -20.54 11.03 -15.88
N ARG A 44 -19.46 11.68 -16.33
CA ARG A 44 -19.53 12.96 -17.05
C ARG A 44 -20.40 12.84 -18.30
N ARG A 45 -20.17 11.80 -19.10
CA ARG A 45 -20.96 11.56 -20.31
C ARG A 45 -22.43 11.31 -19.99
N ALA A 46 -22.75 10.51 -18.98
CA ALA A 46 -24.12 10.27 -18.54
C ALA A 46 -24.83 11.57 -18.13
N LYS A 47 -24.11 12.45 -17.40
CA LYS A 47 -24.62 13.77 -17.02
C LYS A 47 -24.85 14.69 -18.22
N GLN A 48 -23.94 14.70 -19.20
CA GLN A 48 -24.06 15.51 -20.42
C GLN A 48 -25.27 15.11 -21.29
N ILE A 49 -25.60 13.81 -21.34
CA ILE A 49 -26.76 13.32 -22.10
C ILE A 49 -28.07 13.34 -21.30
N GLY A 50 -28.03 13.79 -20.03
CA GLY A 50 -29.20 13.84 -19.15
C GLY A 50 -29.68 12.48 -18.64
N ASP A 51 -28.86 11.43 -18.73
CA ASP A 51 -29.18 10.10 -18.24
C ASP A 51 -28.85 9.98 -16.75
N GLU A 52 -29.78 10.45 -15.92
CA GLU A 52 -29.64 10.46 -14.46
C GLU A 52 -29.55 9.04 -13.87
N GLY A 53 -30.26 8.07 -14.46
CA GLY A 53 -30.23 6.68 -13.99
C GLY A 53 -28.85 6.07 -14.13
N GLN A 54 -28.23 6.26 -15.30
CA GLN A 54 -26.87 5.80 -15.56
C GLN A 54 -25.83 6.58 -14.76
N TYR A 55 -26.03 7.89 -14.55
CA TYR A 55 -25.19 8.71 -13.68
C TYR A 55 -25.14 8.15 -12.25
N GLN A 56 -26.31 7.88 -11.65
CA GLN A 56 -26.41 7.32 -10.29
C GLN A 56 -25.82 5.92 -10.18
N PHE A 57 -26.01 5.06 -11.20
CA PHE A 57 -25.38 3.74 -11.24
C PHE A 57 -23.85 3.85 -11.23
N ILE A 58 -23.28 4.71 -12.08
CA ILE A 58 -21.83 4.91 -12.18
C ILE A 58 -21.28 5.52 -10.89
N ARG A 59 -21.98 6.47 -10.27
CA ARG A 59 -21.61 7.07 -8.97
C ARG A 59 -21.48 6.00 -7.88
N ASN A 60 -22.42 5.07 -7.81
CA ASN A 60 -22.37 3.93 -6.88
C ASN A 60 -21.21 2.96 -7.19
N ALA A 61 -20.92 2.70 -8.47
CA ALA A 61 -19.78 1.88 -8.87
C ALA A 61 -18.45 2.54 -8.47
N LEU A 62 -18.31 3.84 -8.72
CA LEU A 62 -17.15 4.64 -8.35
C LEU A 62 -16.92 4.65 -6.83
N LYS A 63 -18.00 4.76 -6.03
CA LYS A 63 -17.94 4.65 -4.57
C LYS A 63 -17.37 3.30 -4.11
N LYS A 64 -17.83 2.20 -4.70
CA LYS A 64 -17.30 0.86 -4.40
C LYS A 64 -15.82 0.73 -4.80
N THR A 65 -15.45 1.21 -5.97
CA THR A 65 -14.05 1.24 -6.44
C THR A 65 -13.15 2.01 -5.48
N ALA A 66 -13.58 3.19 -5.04
CA ALA A 66 -12.85 4.01 -4.08
C ALA A 66 -12.73 3.32 -2.71
N ALA A 67 -13.79 2.64 -2.23
CA ALA A 67 -13.75 1.89 -0.98
C ALA A 67 -12.75 0.72 -1.04
N VAL A 68 -12.74 -0.04 -2.16
CA VAL A 68 -11.78 -1.12 -2.38
C VAL A 68 -10.35 -0.57 -2.45
N LYS A 69 -10.13 0.56 -3.14
CA LYS A 69 -8.82 1.23 -3.19
C LYS A 69 -8.32 1.59 -1.78
N LYS A 70 -9.13 2.30 -0.98
CA LYS A 70 -8.79 2.68 0.40
C LYS A 70 -8.48 1.45 1.27
N MET A 71 -9.24 0.36 1.11
CA MET A 71 -8.99 -0.90 1.82
C MET A 71 -7.63 -1.50 1.45
N LEU A 72 -7.29 -1.57 0.16
CA LEU A 72 -6.01 -2.10 -0.32
C LEU A 72 -4.82 -1.25 0.15
N GLU A 73 -4.96 0.07 0.13
CA GLU A 73 -3.94 1.00 0.65
C GLU A 73 -3.72 0.81 2.16
N ARG A 74 -4.80 0.64 2.92
CA ARG A 74 -4.74 0.33 4.36
C ARG A 74 -4.03 -1.00 4.62
N GLN A 75 -4.34 -2.03 3.83
CA GLN A 75 -3.67 -3.34 3.93
C GLN A 75 -2.17 -3.22 3.61
N LEU A 76 -1.81 -2.49 2.54
CA LEU A 76 -0.42 -2.27 2.17
C LEU A 76 0.36 -1.55 3.29
N LEU A 77 -0.25 -0.54 3.92
CA LEU A 77 0.34 0.17 5.05
C LEU A 77 0.52 -0.75 6.27
N ALA A 78 -0.49 -1.57 6.58
CA ALA A 78 -0.41 -2.54 7.68
C ALA A 78 0.73 -3.54 7.47
N ILE A 79 0.91 -4.06 6.25
CA ILE A 79 2.00 -4.98 5.91
C ILE A 79 3.37 -4.27 6.07
N LYS A 80 3.50 -3.03 5.58
CA LYS A 80 4.74 -2.25 5.75
C LYS A 80 5.09 -2.05 7.22
N ASN A 81 4.11 -1.71 8.06
CA ASN A 81 4.31 -1.53 9.50
C ASN A 81 4.68 -2.85 10.19
N ALA A 82 4.03 -3.96 9.81
CA ALA A 82 4.39 -5.28 10.32
C ALA A 82 5.84 -5.65 9.99
N MET A 83 6.30 -5.38 8.76
CA MET A 83 7.70 -5.62 8.37
C MET A 83 8.70 -4.78 9.19
N LEU A 84 8.37 -3.52 9.49
CA LEU A 84 9.21 -2.68 10.36
C LEU A 84 9.33 -3.27 11.77
N ILE A 85 8.21 -3.73 12.33
CA ILE A 85 8.19 -4.40 13.64
C ILE A 85 9.04 -5.68 13.60
N GLN A 86 8.94 -6.46 12.52
CA GLN A 86 9.77 -7.65 12.33
C GLN A 86 11.28 -7.31 12.34
N GLN A 87 11.66 -6.29 11.58
CA GLN A 87 13.05 -5.86 11.49
C GLN A 87 13.56 -5.36 12.85
N GLN A 88 12.73 -4.63 13.60
CA GLN A 88 13.04 -4.18 14.95
C GLN A 88 13.19 -5.36 15.93
N ALA A 89 12.32 -6.36 15.85
CA ALA A 89 12.42 -7.56 16.66
C ALA A 89 13.70 -8.35 16.36
N ALA A 90 14.03 -8.54 15.08
CA ALA A 90 15.25 -9.22 14.65
C ALA A 90 16.52 -8.47 15.10
N ALA A 91 16.54 -7.14 15.00
CA ALA A 91 17.65 -6.32 15.51
C ALA A 91 17.81 -6.43 17.04
N SER A 92 16.68 -6.48 17.75
CA SER A 92 16.67 -6.65 19.22
C SER A 92 17.16 -8.05 19.63
N GLN A 93 16.79 -9.08 18.88
CA GLN A 93 17.30 -10.44 19.08
C GLN A 93 18.81 -10.51 18.84
N GLN A 94 19.30 -9.98 17.72
CA GLN A 94 20.73 -9.97 17.41
C GLN A 94 21.53 -9.21 18.47
N PHE A 95 21.00 -8.09 18.97
CA PHE A 95 21.61 -7.35 20.07
C PHE A 95 21.68 -8.20 21.35
N ALA A 96 20.58 -8.85 21.73
CA ALA A 96 20.56 -9.72 22.91
C ALA A 96 21.50 -10.93 22.78
N GLU A 97 21.62 -11.52 21.58
CA GLU A 97 22.60 -12.58 21.29
C GLU A 97 24.04 -12.07 21.46
N SER A 98 24.36 -10.87 20.95
CA SER A 98 25.69 -10.25 21.11
C SER A 98 26.03 -9.96 22.58
N MET A 99 25.04 -9.54 23.36
CA MET A 99 25.17 -9.30 24.80
C MET A 99 25.40 -10.60 25.57
N ASN A 100 24.76 -11.70 25.17
CA ASN A 100 25.00 -13.01 25.78
C ASN A 100 26.44 -13.50 25.53
N LEU A 101 26.96 -13.31 24.31
CA LEU A 101 28.35 -13.62 23.98
C LEU A 101 29.33 -12.79 24.84
N MET A 102 29.11 -11.47 24.92
CA MET A 102 29.93 -10.59 25.76
C MET A 102 29.85 -10.93 27.25
N ALA A 103 28.65 -11.23 27.78
CA ALA A 103 28.48 -11.65 29.17
C ALA A 103 29.22 -12.97 29.47
N GLY A 104 29.22 -13.91 28.53
CA GLY A 104 30.00 -15.15 28.62
C GLY A 104 31.52 -14.91 28.64
N GLU A 105 32.02 -13.98 27.81
CA GLU A 105 33.44 -13.59 27.80
C GLU A 105 33.86 -12.87 29.09
N ILE A 106 33.02 -11.96 29.58
CA ILE A 106 33.23 -11.24 30.86
C ILE A 106 33.20 -12.22 32.04
N GLY A 107 32.24 -13.14 32.08
CA GLY A 107 32.14 -14.15 33.13
C GLY A 107 33.38 -15.07 33.20
N ARG A 108 33.94 -15.45 32.04
CA ARG A 108 35.19 -16.22 31.96
C ARG A 108 36.42 -15.43 32.41
N THR A 109 36.43 -14.11 32.22
CA THR A 109 37.58 -13.24 32.53
C THR A 109 37.56 -12.67 33.95
N PHE A 110 36.37 -12.44 34.54
CA PHE A 110 36.25 -11.73 35.81
C PHE A 110 35.74 -12.57 37.00
N GLY A 111 35.24 -13.79 36.80
CA GLY A 111 34.83 -14.70 37.88
C GLY A 111 33.63 -14.21 38.71
N GLU A 112 32.50 -14.93 38.62
CA GLU A 112 31.30 -14.76 39.47
C GLU A 112 30.89 -13.30 39.82
N MET A 113 30.76 -12.42 38.83
CA MET A 113 29.76 -11.35 38.99
C MET A 113 28.37 -11.94 38.76
N ASP A 114 27.35 -11.47 39.51
CA ASP A 114 25.94 -11.91 39.49
C ASP A 114 25.26 -11.58 38.14
N LEU A 115 25.79 -12.15 37.06
CA LEU A 115 25.30 -12.06 35.69
C LEU A 115 24.15 -13.03 35.44
N THR A 116 23.82 -13.90 36.40
CA THR A 116 22.79 -14.94 36.26
C THR A 116 21.38 -14.36 36.12
N LYS A 117 21.04 -13.31 36.89
CA LYS A 117 19.77 -12.58 36.77
C LYS A 117 19.68 -11.81 35.46
N THR A 118 20.80 -11.19 35.08
CA THR A 118 20.94 -10.47 33.81
C THR A 118 20.73 -11.44 32.66
N GLN A 119 21.42 -12.57 32.64
CA GLN A 119 21.27 -13.66 31.66
C GLN A 119 19.81 -14.16 31.58
N ALA A 120 19.15 -14.43 32.71
CA ALA A 120 17.78 -14.92 32.71
C ALA A 120 16.76 -13.89 32.17
N GLN A 121 16.97 -12.59 32.43
CA GLN A 121 16.14 -11.53 31.84
C GLN A 121 16.39 -11.40 30.33
N TRP A 122 17.64 -11.57 29.88
CA TRP A 122 17.98 -11.54 28.44
C TRP A 122 17.44 -12.77 27.69
N GLU A 123 17.59 -13.98 28.22
CA GLU A 123 17.01 -15.20 27.64
C GLU A 123 15.49 -15.10 27.50
N ARG A 124 14.82 -14.50 28.50
CA ARG A 124 13.38 -14.23 28.44
C ARG A 124 13.01 -13.21 27.35
N ALA A 125 13.82 -12.17 27.16
CA ALA A 125 13.62 -11.17 26.09
C ALA A 125 13.85 -11.77 24.69
N VAL A 126 14.88 -12.61 24.52
CA VAL A 126 15.14 -13.36 23.28
C VAL A 126 13.98 -14.30 22.96
N GLY A 127 13.51 -15.07 23.94
CA GLY A 127 12.37 -15.96 23.75
C GLY A 127 11.07 -15.22 23.39
N GLN A 128 10.84 -14.04 23.96
CA GLN A 128 9.71 -13.19 23.58
C GLN A 128 9.84 -12.66 22.14
N ALA A 129 11.03 -12.22 21.73
CA ALA A 129 11.29 -11.77 20.37
C ALA A 129 11.05 -12.89 19.34
N SER A 130 11.55 -14.11 19.60
CA SER A 130 11.30 -15.28 18.75
C SER A 130 9.81 -15.64 18.67
N SER A 131 9.07 -15.51 19.79
CA SER A 131 7.62 -15.74 19.79
C SER A 131 6.84 -14.69 18.99
N MET A 132 7.36 -13.45 18.90
CA MET A 132 6.76 -12.39 18.11
C MET A 132 6.95 -12.63 16.62
N GLU A 133 8.11 -13.15 16.20
CA GLU A 133 8.35 -13.59 14.82
C GLU A 133 7.38 -14.70 14.40
N GLU A 134 7.16 -15.70 15.26
CA GLU A 134 6.23 -16.80 15.00
C GLU A 134 4.76 -16.35 14.94
N ARG A 135 4.35 -15.44 15.82
CA ARG A 135 3.01 -14.83 15.77
C ARG A 135 2.80 -14.00 14.51
N MET A 136 3.84 -13.30 14.06
CA MET A 136 3.80 -12.52 12.83
C MET A 136 3.70 -13.43 11.60
N GLU A 137 4.35 -14.60 11.62
CA GLU A 137 4.21 -15.61 10.58
C GLU A 137 2.75 -16.07 10.43
N ILE A 138 2.09 -16.39 11.54
CA ILE A 138 0.67 -16.78 11.52
C ILE A 138 -0.22 -15.64 11.01
N PHE A 139 0.06 -14.39 11.41
CA PHE A 139 -0.67 -13.22 10.94
C PHE A 139 -0.52 -13.01 9.42
N LEU A 140 0.71 -13.08 8.91
CA LEU A 140 0.98 -12.89 7.49
C LEU A 140 0.40 -14.00 6.62
N ASP A 141 0.44 -15.25 7.09
CA ASP A 141 -0.18 -16.39 6.40
C ASP A 141 -1.71 -16.26 6.34
N SER A 142 -2.33 -15.76 7.41
CA SER A 142 -3.76 -15.47 7.44
C SER A 142 -4.16 -14.30 6.50
N MET A 143 -3.29 -13.29 6.38
CA MET A 143 -3.49 -12.19 5.43
C MET A 143 -3.31 -12.64 3.98
N GLU A 144 -2.34 -13.51 3.69
CA GLU A 144 -2.16 -14.10 2.36
C GLU A 144 -3.41 -14.89 1.95
N GLN A 145 -3.94 -15.72 2.84
CA GLN A 145 -5.19 -16.45 2.59
C GLN A 145 -6.39 -15.52 2.38
N SER A 146 -6.48 -14.42 3.13
CA SER A 146 -7.53 -13.41 2.96
C SER A 146 -7.40 -12.65 1.63
N ALA A 147 -6.19 -12.26 1.24
CA ALA A 147 -5.90 -11.57 -0.02
C ALA A 147 -6.14 -12.46 -1.24
N LEU A 148 -5.84 -13.76 -1.15
CA LEU A 148 -6.07 -14.74 -2.22
C LEU A 148 -7.54 -15.14 -2.34
N SER A 149 -8.26 -15.20 -1.22
CA SER A 149 -9.65 -15.66 -1.18
C SER A 149 -10.66 -14.57 -1.57
N GLY A 150 -10.24 -13.32 -1.78
CA GLY A 150 -11.14 -12.20 -2.14
C GLY A 150 -12.27 -11.97 -1.14
N SER A 151 -12.17 -12.56 0.06
CA SER A 151 -13.17 -12.50 1.12
C SER A 151 -13.05 -11.14 1.80
N SER A 152 -13.75 -10.17 1.22
CA SER A 152 -14.03 -8.89 1.85
C SER A 152 -14.88 -9.15 3.09
N SER A 153 -14.22 -9.25 4.25
CA SER A 153 -14.91 -9.20 5.53
C SER A 153 -15.65 -7.87 5.62
N SER A 154 -16.97 -7.96 5.45
CA SER A 154 -17.92 -6.88 5.55
C SER A 154 -17.92 -6.34 6.97
N THR A 155 -17.27 -5.21 7.21
CA THR A 155 -17.51 -4.40 8.41
C THR A 155 -17.61 -2.94 7.99
N GLY A 156 -18.80 -2.58 7.49
CA GLY A 156 -19.68 -1.61 8.15
C GLY A 156 -19.20 -0.20 8.44
N GLU A 157 -18.08 0.28 7.89
CA GLU A 157 -17.83 1.71 7.77
C GLU A 157 -17.88 2.07 6.29
N GLU A 158 -18.73 3.02 5.97
CA GLU A 158 -18.82 3.63 4.65
C GLU A 158 -17.51 4.39 4.38
N LEU A 159 -16.47 3.66 3.97
CA LEU A 159 -15.08 4.14 3.81
C LEU A 159 -14.96 5.36 2.89
N VAL A 160 -16.01 5.64 2.11
CA VAL A 160 -16.10 6.74 1.16
C VAL A 160 -17.49 7.32 1.22
N THR A 161 -17.57 8.64 1.42
CA THR A 161 -18.82 9.39 1.45
C THR A 161 -19.27 9.78 0.04
N ASP A 162 -20.57 10.05 -0.09
CA ASP A 162 -21.19 10.52 -1.33
C ASP A 162 -20.61 11.86 -1.81
N ASP A 163 -20.37 12.79 -0.88
CA ASP A 163 -19.78 14.11 -1.17
C ASP A 163 -18.33 14.00 -1.66
N GLU A 164 -17.55 13.03 -1.12
CA GLU A 164 -16.19 12.76 -1.63
C GLU A 164 -16.24 12.35 -3.11
N ILE A 165 -17.22 11.54 -3.51
CA ILE A 165 -17.38 11.11 -4.90
C ILE A 165 -17.78 12.28 -5.81
N ASP A 166 -18.71 13.12 -5.37
CA ASP A 166 -19.14 14.26 -6.17
C ASP A 166 -18.02 15.29 -6.37
N ARG A 167 -17.18 15.51 -5.35
CA ARG A 167 -16.00 16.36 -5.46
C ARG A 167 -14.97 15.82 -6.45
N LEU A 168 -14.75 14.50 -6.47
CA LEU A 168 -13.83 13.88 -7.42
C LEU A 168 -14.30 14.08 -8.86
N ILE A 169 -15.60 13.90 -9.13
CA ILE A 169 -16.18 14.12 -10.45
C ILE A 169 -16.06 15.59 -10.87
N GLN A 170 -16.39 16.53 -9.98
CA GLN A 170 -16.30 17.96 -10.27
C GLN A 170 -14.86 18.43 -10.50
N ALA A 171 -13.90 17.93 -9.73
CA ALA A 171 -12.49 18.26 -9.92
C ALA A 171 -11.98 17.86 -11.31
N ASP A 172 -12.41 16.70 -11.82
CA ASP A 172 -12.06 16.22 -13.15
C ASP A 172 -12.77 17.00 -14.27
N VAL A 173 -14.00 17.45 -14.05
CA VAL A 173 -14.69 18.38 -14.97
C VAL A 173 -13.91 19.68 -15.10
N LEU A 174 -13.55 20.31 -13.98
CA LEU A 174 -12.79 21.56 -13.98
C LEU A 174 -11.39 21.41 -14.59
N ALA A 175 -10.73 20.27 -14.35
CA ALA A 175 -9.44 19.97 -14.96
C ALA A 175 -9.55 19.79 -16.48
N ALA A 176 -10.60 19.12 -16.95
CA ALA A 176 -10.86 18.94 -18.38
C ALA A 176 -11.21 20.26 -19.07
N GLU A 177 -12.04 21.10 -18.46
CA GLU A 177 -12.38 22.44 -18.97
C GLU A 177 -11.12 23.32 -19.09
N LYS A 178 -10.24 23.30 -18.08
CA LYS A 178 -8.94 24.00 -18.15
C LYS A 178 -8.04 23.47 -19.26
N ALA A 179 -8.02 22.16 -19.47
CA ALA A 179 -7.23 21.55 -20.54
C ALA A 179 -7.79 21.87 -21.94
N GLU A 180 -9.11 22.01 -22.09
CA GLU A 180 -9.71 22.48 -23.34
C GLU A 180 -9.43 23.97 -23.59
N LEU A 181 -9.55 24.82 -22.57
CA LEU A 181 -9.20 26.24 -22.68
C LEU A 181 -7.74 26.44 -23.10
N GLY A 182 -6.79 25.69 -22.53
CA GLY A 182 -5.39 25.78 -22.94
C GLY A 182 -5.14 25.37 -24.41
N LYS A 183 -5.89 24.40 -24.93
CA LYS A 183 -5.83 24.03 -26.36
C LYS A 183 -6.45 25.08 -27.26
N LEU A 184 -7.51 25.74 -26.80
CA LEU A 184 -8.12 26.86 -27.52
C LEU A 184 -7.14 28.04 -27.58
N ASP A 185 -6.44 28.37 -26.49
CA ASP A 185 -5.42 29.43 -26.46
C ASP A 185 -4.23 29.12 -27.40
N GLU A 186 -3.81 27.86 -27.48
CA GLU A 186 -2.77 27.41 -28.43
C GLU A 186 -3.24 27.56 -29.89
N LEU A 187 -4.46 27.12 -30.20
CA LEU A 187 -5.05 27.24 -31.54
C LEU A 187 -5.28 28.71 -31.93
N GLU A 188 -5.73 29.56 -31.00
CA GLU A 188 -5.86 31.00 -31.22
C GLU A 188 -4.50 31.65 -31.49
N SER A 189 -3.45 31.22 -30.80
CA SER A 189 -2.08 31.68 -31.03
C SER A 189 -1.55 31.26 -32.40
N GLU A 190 -1.86 30.04 -32.85
CA GLU A 190 -1.53 29.57 -34.20
C GLU A 190 -2.28 30.35 -35.28
N ILE A 191 -3.60 30.55 -35.12
CA ILE A 191 -4.43 31.34 -36.04
C ILE A 191 -3.93 32.79 -36.12
N ALA A 192 -3.60 33.41 -34.98
CA ALA A 192 -3.05 34.76 -34.93
C ALA A 192 -1.69 34.86 -35.67
N ARG A 193 -0.87 33.81 -35.59
CA ARG A 193 0.41 33.73 -36.29
C ARG A 193 0.23 33.60 -37.81
N GLU A 194 -0.74 32.80 -38.26
CA GLU A 194 -1.06 32.64 -39.68
C GLU A 194 -1.72 33.90 -40.27
N LEU A 195 -2.64 34.54 -39.55
CA LEU A 195 -3.28 35.80 -39.96
C LEU A 195 -2.31 37.00 -39.93
N GLY A 196 -1.35 37.01 -39.00
CA GLY A 196 -0.28 38.00 -38.94
C GLY A 196 0.71 37.87 -40.11
N ALA A 197 0.98 36.65 -40.57
CA ALA A 197 1.81 36.39 -41.74
C ALA A 197 1.10 36.74 -43.07
N ALA A 198 -0.22 36.62 -43.13
CA ALA A 198 -1.02 37.01 -44.30
C ALA A 198 -1.03 38.55 -44.51
N LYS A 199 -1.00 39.36 -43.45
CA LYS A 199 -0.98 40.84 -43.54
C LYS A 199 0.37 41.46 -43.94
N GLN A 200 1.46 40.69 -44.00
CA GLN A 200 2.79 41.19 -44.43
C GLN A 200 3.12 40.86 -45.89
N LYS A 201 2.19 40.23 -46.63
CA LYS A 201 2.41 39.79 -48.03
C LYS A 201 1.60 40.54 -49.08
N ASP A 202 0.80 41.53 -48.69
CA ASP A 202 0.16 42.52 -49.59
C ASP A 202 0.82 43.89 -49.42
#